data_AF-A0AA36GE20-F1
#
_entry.id   AF-A0AA36GE20-F1
#
_cell.length_a   1.000
_cell.length_b   1.000
_cell.length_c   1.000
_cell.angle_alpha   90.00
_cell.angle_beta   90.00
_cell.angle_gamma   90.00
#
_symmetry.space_group_name_H-M   'P 1'
#
loop_
_entity.id
_entity.type
_entity.pdbx_description
1 polymer ?
#
loop_
_entity_poly.entity_id
_entity_poly.type
_entity_poly.pdbx_seq_one_letter_code
_entity_poly.pdbx_strand_id
1 'polypeptide(L)'
;MYGVGHGELSEDFKKYVEQRQYFLRNREQIKEIAENVGFTDIVVENMTERFKEILGEERERVEKNKDEFLFRFSQKEYDSLVNGWNAKLKYIADDNHNWNFFLAVKPQKKNCSVATTMTALTIASHNHDASQ
;
A
#
# COMPACT_ATOMS: atom_id res chain seq x y z
N MET A 1 3.69 -0.41 4.93
CA MET A 1 3.99 -1.69 4.26
C MET A 1 5.40 -1.65 3.68
N TYR A 2 6.13 -2.76 3.64
CA TYR A 2 7.40 -2.79 2.92
C TYR A 2 7.17 -2.68 1.41
N GLY A 3 8.05 -1.95 0.75
CA GLY A 3 8.05 -1.76 -0.70
C GLY A 3 9.47 -1.55 -1.22
N VAL A 4 9.55 -1.23 -2.51
CA VAL A 4 10.80 -0.89 -3.19
C VAL A 4 10.81 0.59 -3.56
N GLY A 5 12.00 1.19 -3.55
CA GLY A 5 12.24 2.51 -4.13
C GLY A 5 12.58 2.44 -5.61
N HIS A 6 13.44 3.36 -6.05
CA HIS A 6 13.89 3.51 -7.44
C HIS A 6 15.38 3.24 -7.62
N GLY A 7 16.11 2.94 -6.54
CA GLY A 7 17.50 2.54 -6.59
C GLY A 7 17.72 1.21 -7.31
N GLU A 8 18.92 1.02 -7.87
CA GLU A 8 19.29 -0.27 -8.45
C GLU A 8 19.34 -1.34 -7.35
N LEU A 9 18.61 -2.43 -7.55
CA LEU A 9 18.49 -3.48 -6.53
C LEU A 9 19.81 -4.25 -6.39
N SER A 10 20.40 -4.16 -5.21
CA SER A 10 21.59 -4.93 -4.84
C SER A 10 21.29 -6.43 -4.78
N GLU A 11 22.30 -7.25 -5.06
CA GLU A 11 22.17 -8.71 -5.01
C GLU A 11 21.82 -9.24 -3.60
N ASP A 12 22.34 -8.59 -2.56
CA ASP A 12 22.02 -8.93 -1.17
C ASP A 12 20.55 -8.65 -0.86
N PHE A 13 20.01 -7.54 -1.37
CA PHE A 13 18.59 -7.23 -1.20
C PHE A 13 17.70 -8.21 -1.98
N LYS A 14 18.07 -8.57 -3.22
CA LYS A 14 17.32 -9.58 -4.00
C LYS A 14 17.24 -10.91 -3.26
N LYS A 15 18.37 -11.41 -2.73
CA LYS A 15 18.40 -12.64 -1.92
C LYS A 15 17.56 -12.52 -0.64
N TYR A 16 17.61 -11.37 0.03
CA TYR A 16 16.78 -11.11 1.20
C TYR A 16 15.28 -11.17 0.86
N VAL A 17 14.87 -10.54 -0.23
CA VAL A 17 13.48 -10.53 -0.72
C VAL A 17 13.03 -11.94 -1.09
N GLU A 18 13.86 -12.70 -1.79
CA GLU A 18 13.60 -14.09 -2.16
C GLU A 18 13.45 -14.99 -0.93
N GLN A 19 14.39 -14.92 0.01
CA GLN A 19 14.35 -15.71 1.25
C GLN A 19 13.09 -15.41 2.07
N ARG A 20 12.61 -14.17 2.05
CA ARG A 20 11.38 -13.74 2.75
C ARG A 20 10.11 -13.91 1.92
N GLN A 21 10.25 -14.28 0.64
CA GLN A 21 9.16 -14.42 -0.33
C GLN A 21 8.30 -13.16 -0.44
N TYR A 22 8.93 -11.98 -0.41
CA TYR A 22 8.20 -10.72 -0.53
C TYR A 22 7.91 -10.38 -1.99
N PHE A 23 6.67 -9.94 -2.26
CA PHE A 23 6.25 -9.36 -3.53
C PHE A 23 6.11 -7.85 -3.37
N LEU A 24 7.25 -7.17 -3.39
CA LEU A 24 7.29 -5.74 -3.13
C LEU A 24 6.74 -4.93 -4.32
N ARG A 25 6.20 -3.75 -4.00
CA ARG A 25 5.69 -2.75 -4.95
C ARG A 25 6.17 -1.37 -4.52
N ASN A 26 6.38 -0.47 -5.48
CA ASN A 26 6.57 0.94 -5.19
C ASN A 26 5.21 1.63 -4.98
N ARG A 27 5.24 2.90 -4.61
CA ARG A 27 4.02 3.65 -4.24
C ARG A 27 3.14 3.93 -5.45
N GLU A 28 3.75 4.12 -6.60
CA GLU A 28 3.08 4.41 -7.86
C GLU A 28 2.25 3.21 -8.30
N GLN A 29 2.81 2.00 -8.23
CA GLN A 29 2.10 0.75 -8.48
C GLN A 29 0.94 0.54 -7.51
N ILE A 30 1.13 0.84 -6.22
CA ILE A 30 0.04 0.74 -5.22
C ILE A 30 -1.08 1.74 -5.53
N LYS A 31 -0.73 2.98 -5.88
CA LYS A 31 -1.70 4.00 -6.27
C LYS A 31 -2.49 3.59 -7.50
N GLU A 32 -1.81 3.11 -8.55
CA GLU A 32 -2.44 2.65 -9.79
C GLU A 32 -3.42 1.50 -9.52
N ILE A 33 -3.05 0.53 -8.69
CA ILE A 33 -3.95 -0.56 -8.29
C ILE A 33 -5.18 0.00 -7.57
N ALA A 34 -5.00 0.94 -6.65
CA ALA A 34 -6.11 1.52 -5.89
C ALA A 34 -7.08 2.31 -6.79
N GLU A 35 -6.55 3.08 -7.75
CA GLU A 35 -7.35 3.80 -8.76
C GLU A 35 -8.14 2.82 -9.63
N ASN A 36 -7.50 1.75 -10.11
CA ASN A 36 -8.15 0.72 -10.94
C ASN A 36 -9.26 -0.05 -10.20
N VAL A 37 -9.12 -0.22 -8.87
CA VAL A 37 -10.17 -0.82 -8.02
C VAL A 37 -11.34 0.15 -7.79
N GLY A 38 -11.14 1.45 -8.00
CA GLY A 38 -12.15 2.49 -7.83
C GLY A 38 -12.18 3.11 -6.44
N PHE A 39 -11.06 3.07 -5.70
CA PHE A 39 -10.91 3.89 -4.50
C PHE A 39 -10.78 5.38 -4.86
N THR A 40 -11.22 6.25 -3.95
CA THR A 40 -11.05 7.70 -4.03
C THR A 40 -10.16 8.19 -2.89
N ASP A 41 -9.76 9.47 -2.94
CA ASP A 41 -8.98 10.14 -1.88
C ASP A 41 -7.70 9.37 -1.52
N ILE A 42 -7.01 8.87 -2.55
CA ILE A 42 -5.84 8.01 -2.40
C ILE A 42 -4.64 8.83 -1.95
N VAL A 43 -4.08 8.45 -0.79
CA VAL A 43 -2.84 8.97 -0.23
C VAL A 43 -1.80 7.86 -0.24
N VAL A 44 -0.64 8.16 -0.81
CA VAL A 44 0.56 7.31 -0.70
C VAL A 44 1.74 8.16 -0.23
N GLU A 45 2.44 7.69 0.80
CA GLU A 45 3.57 8.40 1.38
C GLU A 45 4.79 7.49 1.51
N ASN A 46 5.97 8.08 1.37
CA ASN A 46 7.23 7.40 1.66
C ASN A 46 7.62 7.71 3.11
N MET A 47 7.50 6.72 4.00
CA MET A 47 7.87 6.82 5.41
C MET A 47 9.27 6.27 5.69
N THR A 48 10.11 6.08 4.66
CA THR A 48 11.40 5.38 4.80
C THR A 48 12.38 6.11 5.73
N GLU A 49 12.37 7.44 5.79
CA GLU A 49 13.18 8.17 6.76
C GLU A 49 12.77 7.86 8.20
N ARG A 50 11.46 7.83 8.49
CA ARG A 50 10.97 7.41 9.81
C ARG A 50 11.32 5.96 10.09
N PHE A 51 11.28 5.09 9.08
CA PHE A 51 11.68 3.70 9.23
C PHE A 51 13.16 3.59 9.60
N LYS A 52 14.04 4.34 8.93
CA LYS A 52 15.47 4.40 9.22
C LYS A 52 15.75 4.82 10.66
N GLU A 53 15.06 5.85 11.16
CA GLU A 53 15.15 6.29 12.56
C GLU A 53 14.78 5.16 13.52
N ILE A 54 13.60 4.54 13.33
CA ILE A 54 13.12 3.44 14.18
C ILE A 54 14.13 2.29 14.20
N LEU A 55 14.65 1.88 13.03
CA LEU A 55 15.65 0.82 12.95
C LEU A 55 16.94 1.16 13.71
N GLY A 56 17.39 2.40 13.64
CA GLY A 56 18.54 2.89 14.38
C GLY A 56 18.31 2.82 15.90
N GLU A 57 17.18 3.37 16.36
CA GLU A 57 16.78 3.37 17.78
C GLU A 57 16.58 1.95 18.33
N GLU A 58 15.94 1.07 17.56
CA GLU A 58 15.70 -0.34 17.94
C GLU A 58 17.02 -1.12 18.08
N ARG A 59 17.93 -0.97 17.10
CA ARG A 59 19.24 -1.61 17.14
C ARG A 59 20.04 -1.13 18.35
N GLU A 60 20.16 0.19 18.53
CA GLU A 60 20.92 0.77 19.64
C GLU A 60 20.37 0.31 21.00
N ARG A 61 19.05 0.23 21.15
CA ARG A 61 18.42 -0.27 22.38
C ARG A 61 18.78 -1.72 22.67
N VAL A 62 18.79 -2.60 21.68
CA VAL A 62 19.19 -4.00 21.87
C VAL A 62 20.68 -4.12 22.17
N GLU A 63 21.53 -3.35 21.49
CA GLU A 63 22.97 -3.35 21.73
C GLU A 63 23.31 -2.88 23.16
N LYS A 64 22.64 -1.84 23.66
CA LYS A 64 22.80 -1.34 25.04
C LYS A 64 22.33 -2.34 26.10
N ASN A 65 21.35 -3.18 25.79
CA ASN A 65 20.76 -4.15 26.72
C ASN A 65 21.09 -5.60 26.32
N LYS A 66 22.28 -5.83 25.75
CA LYS A 66 22.69 -7.13 25.22
C LYS A 66 22.63 -8.26 26.27
N ASP A 67 23.06 -8.00 27.49
CA ASP A 67 23.07 -9.02 28.56
C ASP A 67 21.65 -9.48 28.92
N GLU A 68 20.69 -8.55 28.98
CA GLU A 68 19.28 -8.86 29.20
C GLU A 68 18.71 -9.68 28.03
N PHE A 69 19.09 -9.35 26.80
CA PHE A 69 18.68 -10.12 25.63
C PHE A 69 19.24 -11.56 25.69
N LEU A 70 20.53 -11.73 25.98
CA LEU A 70 21.19 -13.04 26.04
C LEU A 70 20.77 -13.89 27.23
N PHE A 71 20.23 -13.28 28.29
CA PHE A 71 19.57 -14.01 29.37
C PHE A 71 18.32 -14.77 28.88
N ARG A 72 17.65 -14.25 27.83
CA ARG A 72 16.37 -14.78 27.33
C ARG A 72 16.47 -15.51 26.00
N PHE A 73 17.50 -15.21 25.21
CA PHE A 73 17.67 -15.67 23.83
C PHE A 73 19.12 -16.06 23.56
N SER A 74 19.34 -16.78 22.48
CA SER A 74 20.67 -17.21 22.07
C SER A 74 21.49 -16.08 21.42
N GLN A 75 22.82 -16.25 21.43
CA GLN A 75 23.74 -15.37 20.69
C GLN A 75 23.39 -15.32 19.19
N LYS A 76 22.97 -16.46 18.61
CA LYS A 76 22.56 -16.54 17.20
C LYS A 76 21.34 -15.65 16.90
N GLU A 77 20.37 -15.60 17.79
CA GLU A 77 19.19 -14.74 17.63
C GLU A 77 19.57 -13.26 17.75
N TYR A 78 20.44 -12.92 18.71
CA TYR A 78 20.99 -11.57 18.84
C TYR A 78 21.70 -11.13 17.56
N ASP A 79 22.63 -11.96 17.07
CA ASP A 79 23.40 -11.67 15.86
C ASP A 79 22.49 -11.55 14.64
N SER A 80 21.50 -12.44 14.50
CA SER A 80 20.54 -12.37 13.41
C SER A 80 19.71 -11.08 13.44
N LEU A 81 19.36 -10.60 14.63
CA LEU A 81 18.56 -9.39 14.81
C LEU A 81 19.37 -8.14 14.46
N VAL A 82 20.56 -7.99 15.04
CA VAL A 82 21.47 -6.86 14.80
C VAL A 82 21.92 -6.82 13.34
N ASN A 83 22.35 -7.95 12.78
CA ASN A 83 22.76 -8.03 11.37
C ASN A 83 21.59 -7.77 10.43
N GLY A 84 20.39 -8.25 10.77
CA GLY A 84 19.17 -7.97 10.00
C GLY A 84 18.84 -6.48 9.95
N TRP A 85 18.97 -5.76 11.05
CA TRP A 85 18.78 -4.30 11.08
C TRP A 85 19.87 -3.55 10.32
N ASN A 86 21.14 -3.95 10.46
CA ASN A 86 22.24 -3.36 9.71
C ASN A 86 22.06 -3.53 8.18
N ALA A 87 21.62 -4.72 7.75
CA ALA A 87 21.33 -4.97 6.35
C ALA A 87 20.19 -4.08 5.84
N LYS A 88 19.09 -3.94 6.60
CA LYS A 88 17.98 -3.05 6.22
C LYS A 88 18.40 -1.59 6.10
N LEU A 89 19.25 -1.09 7.01
CA LEU A 89 19.77 0.28 6.93
C LEU A 89 20.60 0.51 5.65
N LYS A 90 21.37 -0.50 5.21
CA LYS A 90 22.06 -0.45 3.93
C LYS A 90 21.08 -0.46 2.75
N TYR A 91 20.08 -1.34 2.77
CA TYR A 91 19.07 -1.38 1.71
C TYR A 91 18.28 -0.07 1.61
N ILE A 92 18.04 0.62 2.73
CA ILE A 92 17.45 1.96 2.74
C ILE A 92 18.40 2.99 2.09
N ALA A 93 19.69 2.95 2.43
CA ALA A 93 20.68 3.87 1.84
C ALA A 93 20.79 3.72 0.31
N ASP A 94 20.56 2.51 -0.20
CA ASP A 94 20.54 2.20 -1.63
C ASP A 94 19.15 2.42 -2.29
N ASP A 95 18.17 2.99 -1.56
CA ASP A 95 16.76 3.14 -1.99
C ASP A 95 16.13 1.83 -2.53
N ASN A 96 16.60 0.69 -2.00
CA ASN A 96 16.12 -0.64 -2.33
C ASN A 96 14.89 -1.01 -1.48
N HIS A 97 14.89 -0.63 -0.21
CA HIS A 97 13.88 -1.05 0.77
C HIS A 97 13.15 0.14 1.38
N ASN A 98 11.91 0.35 0.93
CA ASN A 98 11.11 1.48 1.37
C ASN A 98 10.02 1.04 2.33
N TRP A 99 9.60 1.96 3.20
CA TRP A 99 8.42 1.80 4.04
C TRP A 99 7.33 2.74 3.55
N ASN A 100 6.34 2.17 2.88
CA ASN A 100 5.29 2.92 2.21
C ASN A 100 4.03 2.97 3.06
N PHE A 101 3.37 4.12 3.10
CA PHE A 101 2.03 4.28 3.66
C PHE A 101 1.01 4.40 2.54
N PHE A 102 -0.18 3.85 2.78
CA PHE A 102 -1.31 3.90 1.86
C PHE A 102 -2.60 4.08 2.64
N LEU A 103 -3.42 5.03 2.22
CA LEU A 103 -4.77 5.29 2.72
C LEU A 103 -5.67 5.63 1.53
N ALA A 104 -6.90 5.13 1.54
CA ALA A 104 -7.89 5.48 0.53
C ALA A 104 -9.31 5.31 1.06
N VAL A 105 -10.28 5.92 0.36
CA VAL A 105 -11.70 5.91 0.72
C VAL A 105 -12.48 5.13 -0.32
N LYS A 106 -13.40 4.28 0.14
CA LYS A 106 -14.38 3.65 -0.74
C LYS A 106 -15.44 4.69 -1.13
N PRO A 107 -15.72 4.93 -2.42
CA PRO A 107 -16.72 5.91 -2.81
C PRO A 107 -18.11 5.50 -2.30
N GLN A 108 -18.88 6.49 -1.84
CA GLN A 108 -20.29 6.28 -1.50
C GLN A 108 -21.10 6.06 -2.78
N LYS A 109 -22.01 5.08 -2.79
CA LYS A 109 -22.98 4.94 -3.88
C LYS A 109 -23.84 6.20 -3.91
N LYS A 110 -23.84 6.94 -5.03
CA LYS A 110 -24.87 7.96 -5.25
C LYS A 110 -26.23 7.25 -5.24
N ASN A 111 -27.16 7.68 -4.39
CA ASN A 111 -28.53 7.21 -4.45
C ASN A 111 -29.07 7.51 -5.85
N CYS A 112 -29.35 6.46 -6.62
CA CYS A 112 -29.97 6.58 -7.93
C CYS A 112 -31.41 7.04 -7.68
N SER A 113 -31.71 8.33 -7.84
CA SER A 113 -33.10 8.77 -7.86
C SER A 113 -33.74 8.16 -9.10
N VAL A 114 -34.66 7.23 -8.90
CA VAL A 114 -35.46 6.65 -9.97
C VAL A 114 -36.17 7.81 -10.67
N ALA A 115 -35.76 8.14 -11.90
CA ALA A 115 -36.51 9.04 -12.75
C ALA A 115 -37.81 8.32 -13.13
N THR A 116 -38.90 8.65 -12.44
CA THR A 116 -40.25 8.23 -12.84
C THR A 116 -40.58 8.91 -14.16
N THR A 117 -40.41 8.22 -15.28
CA THR A 117 -40.97 8.61 -16.57
C THR A 117 -42.49 8.43 -16.51
N MET A 118 -43.24 9.54 -16.38
CA MET A 118 -44.67 9.54 -16.69
C MET A 118 -44.84 9.54 -18.20
N THR A 119 -45.30 8.42 -18.76
CA THR A 119 -45.75 8.33 -20.15
C THR A 119 -47.17 8.89 -20.23
N ALA A 120 -47.36 10.07 -20.81
CA ALA A 120 -48.68 10.57 -21.16
C ALA A 120 -49.15 9.89 -22.45
N LEU A 121 -50.21 9.08 -22.36
CA LEU A 121 -50.88 8.45 -23.50
C LEU A 121 -51.93 9.43 -24.05
N THR A 122 -51.63 10.11 -25.15
CA THR A 122 -52.66 10.90 -25.86
C THR A 122 -53.41 9.99 -26.83
N ILE A 123 -54.67 9.73 -26.52
CA ILE A 123 -55.61 8.99 -27.37
C ILE A 123 -55.97 9.87 -28.57
N ALA A 124 -55.63 9.41 -29.77
CA ALA A 124 -56.10 10.02 -31.02
C ALA A 124 -57.54 9.56 -31.31
N SER A 125 -58.51 10.44 -31.14
CA SER A 125 -59.87 10.25 -31.66
C SER A 125 -59.87 10.51 -33.16
N HIS A 126 -59.93 9.42 -33.95
CA HIS A 126 -60.33 9.47 -35.35
C HIS A 126 -61.83 9.78 -35.42
N ASN A 127 -62.19 10.98 -35.87
CA ASN A 127 -63.52 11.19 -36.43
C ASN A 127 -63.44 10.90 -37.93
N HIS A 128 -64.03 9.77 -38.26
CA HIS A 128 -64.46 9.39 -39.58
C HIS A 128 -65.64 10.31 -39.93
N ASP A 129 -65.47 11.21 -40.89
CA ASP A 129 -66.61 11.93 -41.47
C ASP A 129 -66.81 11.44 -42.90
N ALA A 130 -68.01 10.93 -43.11
CA ALA A 130 -68.48 10.29 -44.32
C ALA A 130 -69.22 11.34 -45.17
N SER A 131 -68.98 11.30 -46.49
CA SER A 131 -69.85 11.73 -47.59
C SER A 131 -70.75 12.97 -47.40
N GLN A 132 -70.55 13.99 -48.23
CA GLN A 132 -71.24 14.16 -49.54
C GLN A 132 -70.62 15.32 -50.32
#